data_AF-A0AAE8X2Y1-F1
#
_entry.id   AF-A0AAE8X2Y1-F1
#
_cell.length_a   1.000
_cell.length_b   1.000
_cell.length_c   1.000
_cell.angle_alpha   90.00
_cell.angle_beta   90.00
_cell.angle_gamma   90.00
#
_symmetry.space_group_name_H-M   'P 1'
#
loop_
_entity.id
_entity.type
_entity.pdbx_description
1 polymer ?
#
loop_
_entity_poly.entity_id
_entity_poly.type
_entity_poly.pdbx_seq_one_letter_code
_entity_poly.pdbx_strand_id
1 'polypeptide(L)'
;DYPVRLFNRTQSRFNNRPVDDQVEGFLRSERIPGYVRHDTFYSLHELFNKLNGYTTRLVQYQTIRPSLGRGAISAIGAFFKWYLFSGAWRKGKVGVVTGFYATAYSFLKYFKAWYQDREKKESVAKEQSDSYLAE
;
A
#
# COMPACT_ATOMS: atom_id res chain seq x y z
N ASP A 1 3.00 -16.18 8.72
CA ASP A 1 1.72 -16.19 7.98
C ASP A 1 1.64 -17.46 7.13
N TYR A 2 0.44 -17.88 6.76
CA TYR A 2 0.15 -19.06 5.93
C TYR A 2 -0.71 -18.67 4.71
N PRO A 3 -0.15 -17.91 3.74
CA PRO A 3 -0.90 -17.49 2.56
C PRO A 3 -1.32 -18.73 1.73
N VAL A 4 -2.54 -18.70 1.20
CA VAL A 4 -3.03 -19.75 0.30
C VAL A 4 -2.24 -19.71 -1.01
N ARG A 5 -1.51 -20.80 -1.30
CA ARG A 5 -0.68 -20.93 -2.51
C ARG A 5 -1.28 -21.86 -3.56
N LEU A 6 -2.02 -22.88 -3.14
CA LEU A 6 -2.71 -23.83 -4.00
C LEU A 6 -4.20 -23.75 -3.72
N PHE A 7 -5.00 -23.58 -4.76
CA PHE A 7 -6.45 -23.43 -4.66
C PHE A 7 -7.14 -23.89 -5.95
N ASN A 8 -8.37 -24.37 -5.84
CA ASN A 8 -9.19 -24.73 -6.99
C ASN A 8 -9.81 -23.46 -7.61
N ARG A 9 -9.44 -23.15 -8.86
CA ARG A 9 -9.90 -21.95 -9.59
C ARG A 9 -11.40 -21.95 -9.93
N THR A 10 -12.07 -23.10 -9.95
CA THR A 10 -13.53 -23.15 -10.18
C THR A 10 -14.34 -22.85 -8.92
N GLN A 11 -13.70 -22.93 -7.76
CA GLN A 11 -14.34 -22.78 -6.45
C GLN A 11 -13.89 -21.54 -5.69
N SER A 12 -12.64 -21.13 -5.89
CA SER A 12 -12.02 -20.01 -5.19
C SER A 12 -11.69 -18.89 -6.17
N ARG A 13 -11.69 -17.66 -5.66
CA ARG A 13 -11.36 -16.46 -6.43
C ARG A 13 -10.42 -15.56 -5.66
N PHE A 14 -9.76 -14.64 -6.33
CA PHE A 14 -9.08 -13.54 -5.65
C PHE A 14 -10.10 -12.54 -5.13
N ASN A 15 -9.76 -11.88 -4.03
CA ASN A 15 -10.54 -10.77 -3.52
C ASN A 15 -10.37 -9.51 -4.37
N ASN A 16 -11.28 -8.56 -4.17
CA ASN A 16 -11.26 -7.29 -4.90
C ASN A 16 -10.40 -6.23 -4.18
N ARG A 17 -9.35 -6.66 -3.47
CA ARG A 17 -8.45 -5.70 -2.83
C ARG A 17 -7.58 -5.05 -3.91
N PRO A 18 -7.28 -3.75 -3.78
CA PRO A 18 -6.46 -3.06 -4.78
C PRO A 18 -4.99 -3.46 -4.70
N VAL A 19 -4.55 -3.92 -3.53
CA VAL A 19 -3.20 -4.40 -3.26
C VAL A 19 -3.28 -5.58 -2.30
N ASP A 20 -2.29 -6.46 -2.35
CA ASP A 20 -2.21 -7.68 -1.55
C ASP A 20 -3.41 -8.62 -1.75
N ASP A 21 -3.58 -9.04 -3.01
CA ASP A 21 -4.60 -9.99 -3.42
C ASP A 21 -4.50 -11.28 -2.59
N GLN A 22 -5.65 -11.75 -2.12
CA GLN A 22 -5.76 -13.00 -1.38
C GLN A 22 -6.85 -13.87 -1.99
N VAL A 23 -6.61 -15.17 -1.96
CA VAL A 23 -7.60 -16.17 -2.39
C VAL A 23 -8.66 -16.28 -1.30
N GLU A 24 -9.93 -16.23 -1.69
CA GLU A 24 -11.10 -16.37 -0.83
C GLU A 24 -12.09 -17.37 -1.46
N GLY A 25 -13.03 -17.90 -0.67
CA GLY A 25 -14.10 -18.80 -1.16
C GLY A 25 -13.76 -20.30 -1.18
N PHE A 26 -12.63 -20.72 -0.62
CA PHE A 26 -12.33 -22.14 -0.41
C PHE A 26 -13.12 -22.70 0.78
N LEU A 27 -13.59 -23.95 0.68
CA LEU A 27 -14.36 -24.60 1.75
C LEU A 27 -13.48 -25.16 2.87
N ARG A 28 -12.27 -25.62 2.52
CA ARG A 28 -11.28 -26.20 3.43
C ARG A 28 -9.91 -25.66 3.07
N SER A 29 -9.10 -25.41 4.08
CA SER A 29 -7.67 -25.11 3.92
C SER A 29 -6.85 -26.01 4.82
N GLU A 30 -5.67 -26.39 4.33
CA GLU A 30 -4.70 -27.17 5.09
C GLU A 30 -3.31 -26.58 4.92
N ARG A 31 -2.50 -26.71 5.97
CA ARG A 31 -1.11 -26.30 5.91
C ARG A 31 -0.30 -27.41 5.23
N ILE A 32 0.30 -27.07 4.09
CA ILE A 32 1.27 -27.93 3.43
C ILE A 32 2.57 -27.92 4.26
N PRO A 33 3.15 -29.09 4.59
CA PRO A 33 4.42 -29.16 5.31
C PRO A 33 5.55 -28.53 4.47
N GLY A 34 6.52 -27.91 5.15
CA GLY A 34 7.66 -27.23 4.52
C GLY A 34 7.60 -25.71 4.58
N TYR A 35 8.62 -25.07 3.99
CA TYR A 35 8.76 -23.62 3.93
C TYR A 35 9.05 -23.20 2.50
N VAL A 36 8.35 -22.15 2.04
CA VAL A 36 8.65 -21.48 0.77
C VAL A 36 9.48 -20.26 1.10
N ARG A 37 10.69 -20.18 0.56
CA ARG A 37 11.51 -18.97 0.63
C ARG A 37 10.84 -17.90 -0.22
N HIS A 38 10.37 -16.83 0.42
CA HIS A 38 9.72 -15.71 -0.26
C HIS A 38 10.49 -14.43 0.00
N ASP A 39 11.40 -14.11 -0.91
CA ASP A 39 12.15 -12.87 -0.89
C ASP A 39 11.28 -11.78 -1.55
N THR A 40 10.90 -10.76 -0.77
CA THR A 40 9.88 -9.77 -1.20
C THR A 40 10.43 -8.75 -2.20
N PHE A 41 11.74 -8.52 -2.16
CA PHE A 41 12.51 -7.62 -3.02
C PHE A 41 13.98 -8.00 -2.94
N TYR A 42 14.72 -7.82 -4.03
CA TYR A 42 16.16 -8.09 -4.11
C TYR A 42 17.02 -6.82 -4.14
N SER A 43 16.40 -5.65 -4.38
CA SER A 43 17.09 -4.37 -4.44
C SER A 43 16.27 -3.23 -3.84
N LEU A 44 16.94 -2.12 -3.51
CA LEU A 44 16.26 -0.89 -3.10
C LEU A 44 15.38 -0.34 -4.23
N HIS A 45 15.84 -0.45 -5.49
CA HIS A 45 15.07 0.01 -6.64
C HIS A 45 13.72 -0.72 -6.76
N GLU A 46 13.73 -2.05 -6.64
CA GLU A 46 12.51 -2.86 -6.64
C GLU A 46 11.59 -2.51 -5.46
N LEU A 47 12.17 -2.28 -4.28
CA LEU A 47 11.42 -1.84 -3.11
C LEU A 47 10.73 -0.49 -3.33
N PHE A 48 11.43 0.49 -3.91
CA PHE A 48 10.85 1.80 -4.23
C PHE A 48 9.78 1.71 -5.31
N ASN A 49 10.00 0.90 -6.35
CA ASN A 49 8.99 0.65 -7.38
C ASN A 49 7.74 0.00 -6.79
N LYS A 50 7.91 -1.00 -5.91
CA LYS A 50 6.80 -1.65 -5.22
C LYS A 50 6.06 -0.68 -4.32
N LEU A 51 6.78 0.08 -3.49
CA LEU A 51 6.22 1.11 -2.63
C LEU A 51 5.38 2.12 -3.42
N ASN A 52 5.94 2.61 -4.54
CA ASN A 52 5.27 3.56 -5.42
C ASN A 52 4.01 2.94 -6.04
N GLY A 53 4.15 1.78 -6.68
CA GLY A 53 3.06 1.09 -7.37
C GLY A 53 1.91 0.73 -6.43
N TYR A 54 2.22 0.16 -5.25
CA TYR A 54 1.21 -0.23 -4.26
C TYR A 54 0.44 0.98 -3.74
N THR A 55 1.14 2.04 -3.35
CA THR A 55 0.48 3.24 -2.81
C THR A 55 -0.32 3.98 -3.89
N THR A 56 0.14 4.00 -5.14
CA THR A 56 -0.64 4.56 -6.26
C THR A 56 -1.91 3.75 -6.49
N ARG A 57 -1.79 2.42 -6.60
CA ARG A 57 -2.94 1.54 -6.85
C ARG A 57 -3.95 1.60 -5.70
N LEU A 58 -3.48 1.63 -4.46
CA LEU A 58 -4.35 1.79 -3.29
C LEU A 58 -5.20 3.04 -3.39
N VAL A 59 -4.60 4.19 -3.73
CA VAL A 59 -5.32 5.46 -3.82
C VAL A 59 -6.23 5.52 -5.05
N GLN A 60 -5.86 4.87 -6.16
CA GLN A 60 -6.69 4.81 -7.37
C GLN A 60 -7.99 4.04 -7.17
N TYR A 61 -7.93 2.90 -6.47
CA TYR A 61 -9.05 1.97 -6.37
C TYR A 61 -9.75 1.99 -5.01
N GLN A 62 -9.21 2.70 -4.01
CA GLN A 62 -9.82 2.83 -2.69
C GLN A 62 -9.89 4.29 -2.25
N THR A 63 -11.05 4.70 -1.73
CA THR A 63 -11.24 6.05 -1.19
C THR A 63 -10.46 6.21 0.12
N ILE A 64 -9.32 6.90 0.04
CA ILE A 64 -8.53 7.32 1.19
C ILE A 64 -8.82 8.79 1.48
N ARG A 65 -9.11 9.12 2.75
CA ARG A 65 -9.33 10.53 3.14
C ARG A 65 -8.04 11.35 2.90
N PRO A 66 -8.07 12.37 2.04
CA PRO A 66 -6.89 13.19 1.74
C PRO A 66 -6.46 14.00 2.97
N SER A 67 -5.25 13.79 3.47
CA SER A 67 -4.74 14.57 4.62
C SER A 67 -3.23 14.45 4.78
N LEU A 68 -2.52 15.56 4.63
CA LEU A 68 -1.08 15.63 4.86
C LEU A 68 -0.72 15.41 6.34
N GLY A 69 -1.46 16.03 7.26
CA GLY A 69 -1.25 15.87 8.71
C GLY A 69 -1.46 14.43 9.19
N ARG A 70 -2.50 13.75 8.69
CA ARG A 70 -2.71 12.32 8.95
C ARG A 70 -1.59 11.47 8.37
N GLY A 71 -1.07 11.85 7.21
CA GLY A 71 0.15 11.28 6.62
C GLY A 71 1.32 11.33 7.59
N ALA A 72 1.69 12.53 8.08
CA ALA A 72 2.80 12.72 9.00
C ALA A 72 2.64 11.94 10.32
N ILE A 73 1.47 12.05 10.96
CA ILE A 73 1.17 11.31 12.21
C ILE A 73 1.26 9.79 11.98
N SER A 74 0.75 9.30 10.86
CA SER A 74 0.80 7.88 10.54
C SER A 74 2.22 7.38 10.28
N ALA A 75 3.07 8.20 9.66
CA ALA A 75 4.48 7.90 9.44
C ALA A 75 5.22 7.79 10.77
N ILE A 76 5.04 8.77 11.66
CA ILE A 76 5.62 8.76 13.01
C ILE A 76 5.15 7.50 13.76
N GLY A 77 3.85 7.23 13.80
CA GLY A 77 3.31 6.04 14.46
C GLY A 77 3.87 4.74 13.88
N ALA A 78 4.00 4.65 12.55
CA ALA A 78 4.59 3.50 11.88
C ALA A 78 6.08 3.32 12.20
N PHE A 79 6.85 4.41 12.26
CA PHE A 79 8.25 4.38 12.64
C PHE A 79 8.42 3.83 14.07
N PHE A 80 7.71 4.39 15.04
CA PHE A 80 7.79 3.90 16.42
C PHE A 80 7.35 2.44 16.54
N LYS A 81 6.22 2.07 15.91
CA LYS A 81 5.70 0.70 15.95
C LYS A 81 6.63 -0.31 15.26
N TRP A 82 7.01 -0.04 14.02
CA TRP A 82 7.65 -1.03 13.14
C TRP A 82 9.16 -0.94 13.08
N TYR A 83 9.76 0.19 13.47
CA TYR A 83 11.20 0.33 13.52
C TYR A 83 11.75 0.27 14.95
N LEU A 84 11.20 1.08 15.86
CA LEU A 84 11.72 1.17 17.24
C LEU A 84 11.26 0.00 18.12
N PHE A 85 9.95 -0.15 18.34
CA PHE A 85 9.39 -1.12 19.29
C PHE A 85 9.47 -2.57 18.80
N SER A 86 9.43 -2.79 17.49
CA SER A 86 9.65 -4.12 16.90
C SER A 86 11.11 -4.60 17.01
N GLY A 87 12.04 -3.70 17.36
CA GLY A 87 13.47 -3.96 17.35
C GLY A 87 14.05 -4.14 15.94
N ALA A 88 13.42 -3.62 14.89
CA ALA A 88 13.90 -3.79 13.52
C ALA A 88 15.34 -3.25 13.35
N TRP A 89 15.71 -2.17 14.04
CA TRP A 89 17.07 -1.62 14.03
C TRP A 89 18.16 -2.66 14.42
N ARG A 90 17.81 -3.69 15.20
CA ARG A 90 18.72 -4.79 15.58
C ARG A 90 18.99 -5.77 14.43
N LYS A 91 18.17 -5.75 13.37
CA LYS A 91 18.28 -6.63 12.20
C LYS A 91 19.19 -6.06 11.10
N GLY A 92 19.99 -5.04 11.41
CA GLY A 92 20.92 -4.41 10.48
C GLY A 92 20.22 -3.81 9.25
N LYS A 93 20.84 -3.97 8.08
CA LYS A 93 20.38 -3.37 6.81
C LYS A 93 18.93 -3.72 6.48
N VAL A 94 18.54 -4.99 6.64
CA VAL A 94 17.17 -5.47 6.34
C VAL A 94 16.15 -4.79 7.25
N GLY A 95 16.49 -4.61 8.52
CA GLY A 95 15.66 -3.93 9.50
C GLY A 95 15.42 -2.45 9.17
N VAL A 96 16.48 -1.73 8.78
CA VAL A 96 16.39 -0.35 8.32
C VAL A 96 15.49 -0.24 7.08
N VAL A 97 15.71 -1.10 6.09
CA VAL A 97 14.95 -1.10 4.84
C VAL A 97 13.47 -1.39 5.06
N THR A 98 13.14 -2.39 5.88
CA THR A 98 11.74 -2.76 6.18
C THR A 98 11.03 -1.72 7.06
N GLY A 99 11.73 -1.13 8.05
CA GLY A 99 11.20 -0.03 8.85
C GLY A 99 10.96 1.24 8.04
N PHE A 100 11.89 1.58 7.15
CA PHE A 100 11.71 2.67 6.19
C PHE A 100 10.51 2.42 5.28
N TYR A 101 10.39 1.22 4.70
CA TYR A 101 9.26 0.86 3.85
C TYR A 101 7.92 1.04 4.58
N ALA A 102 7.78 0.54 5.81
CA ALA A 102 6.55 0.66 6.58
C ALA A 102 6.18 2.14 6.87
N THR A 103 7.19 2.95 7.19
CA THR A 103 7.04 4.39 7.46
C THR A 103 6.62 5.14 6.19
N ALA A 104 7.37 4.93 5.10
CA ALA A 104 7.13 5.57 3.81
C ALA A 104 5.78 5.15 3.21
N TYR A 105 5.39 3.88 3.32
CA TYR A 105 4.08 3.40 2.87
C TYR A 105 2.95 4.09 3.64
N SER A 106 3.10 4.20 4.96
CA SER A 106 2.10 4.85 5.83
C SER A 106 1.91 6.32 5.47
N PHE A 107 2.99 7.03 5.13
CA PHE A 107 2.94 8.41 4.66
C PHE A 107 2.35 8.53 3.25
N LEU A 108 2.92 7.80 2.28
CA LEU A 108 2.67 8.00 0.85
C LEU A 108 1.22 7.75 0.45
N LYS A 109 0.52 6.82 1.11
CA LYS A 109 -0.91 6.60 0.83
C LYS A 109 -1.76 7.86 1.08
N TYR A 110 -1.48 8.60 2.14
CA TYR A 110 -2.21 9.82 2.47
C TYR A 110 -1.72 11.02 1.66
N PHE A 111 -0.41 11.09 1.42
CA PHE A 111 0.20 12.13 0.59
C PHE A 111 -0.34 12.10 -0.84
N LYS A 112 -0.36 10.92 -1.47
CA LYS A 112 -0.91 10.75 -2.83
C LYS A 112 -2.41 11.02 -2.90
N ALA A 113 -3.18 10.55 -1.92
CA ALA A 113 -4.61 10.87 -1.84
C ALA A 113 -4.85 12.37 -1.74
N TRP A 114 -4.07 13.07 -0.92
CA TRP A 114 -4.12 14.53 -0.79
C TRP A 114 -3.74 15.26 -2.08
N TYR A 115 -2.70 14.79 -2.78
CA TYR A 115 -2.28 15.39 -4.04
C TYR A 115 -3.34 15.25 -5.14
N GLN A 116 -3.90 14.04 -5.32
CA GLN A 116 -4.95 13.80 -6.33
C GLN A 116 -6.24 14.57 -6.06
N ASP A 117 -6.61 14.78 -4.79
CA ASP A 117 -7.78 15.59 -4.43
C ASP A 117 -7.62 17.06 -4.84
N ARG A 118 -6.40 17.60 -4.77
CA ARG A 118 -6.10 18.96 -5.23
C ARG A 118 -6.17 19.09 -6.74
N GLU A 119 -5.57 18.18 -7.49
CA GLU A 119 -5.63 18.19 -8.97
C GLU A 119 -7.08 18.11 -9.48
N LYS A 120 -7.93 17.30 -8.82
CA LYS A 120 -9.36 17.22 -9.13
C LYS A 120 -10.10 18.54 -8.86
N LYS A 121 -9.81 19.20 -7.74
CA LYS A 121 -10.42 20.50 -7.43
C LYS A 121 -9.98 21.60 -8.40
N GLU A 122 -8.70 21.61 -8.76
CA GLU A 122 -8.12 22.58 -9.70
C GLU A 122 -8.68 22.40 -11.12
N SER A 123 -8.82 21.15 -11.59
CA SER A 123 -9.43 20.86 -12.90
C SER A 123 -10.91 21.23 -12.96
N VAL A 124 -11.71 20.90 -11.94
CA VAL A 124 -13.13 21.29 -11.87
C VAL A 124 -13.30 22.81 -11.82
N ALA A 125 -12.46 23.52 -11.04
CA ALA A 125 -12.50 24.98 -10.99
C ALA A 125 -12.17 25.63 -12.35
N LYS A 126 -11.24 25.02 -13.11
CA LYS A 126 -10.87 25.48 -14.45
C LYS A 126 -11.98 25.23 -15.49
N GLU A 127 -12.60 24.05 -15.49
CA GLU A 127 -13.75 23.77 -16.36
C GLU A 127 -14.91 24.73 -16.09
N GLN A 128 -15.18 25.02 -14.81
CA GLN A 128 -16.18 26.02 -14.43
C GLN A 128 -15.82 27.41 -14.95
N SER A 129 -14.59 27.89 -14.72
CA SER A 129 -14.18 29.21 -15.22
C SER A 129 -14.24 29.34 -16.74
N ASP A 130 -13.86 28.29 -17.48
CA ASP A 130 -13.89 28.28 -18.94
C ASP A 130 -15.34 28.28 -19.47
N SER A 131 -16.28 27.64 -18.77
CA SER A 131 -17.71 27.68 -19.12
C SER A 131 -18.33 29.07 -18.93
N TYR A 132 -17.99 29.80 -17.86
CA TYR A 132 -18.48 31.16 -17.61
C TYR A 132 -17.92 32.21 -18.58
N LEU A 133 -16.76 31.94 -19.20
CA LEU A 133 -16.16 32.83 -20.20
C LEU A 133 -16.69 32.58 -21.63
N ALA A 134 -17.43 31.50 -21.84
CA ALA A 134 -17.97 31.11 -23.13
C ALA A 134 -19.45 31.51 -23.33
N GLU A 135 -20.12 32.03 -22.29
CA GLU A 135 -21.45 32.66 -22.32
C GLU A 135 -21.36 34.19 -22.43
#